data_AF-A0A150XKB9-F1
#
_entry.id   AF-A0A150XKB9-F1
#
_cell.length_a   1.000
_cell.length_b   1.000
_cell.length_c   1.000
_cell.angle_alpha   90.00
_cell.angle_beta   90.00
_cell.angle_gamma   90.00
#
_symmetry.space_group_name_H-M   'P 1'
#
loop_
_entity.id
_entity.type
_entity.pdbx_description
1 polymer ?
#
loop_
_entity_poly.entity_id
_entity_poly.type
_entity_poly.pdbx_seq_one_letter_code
_entity_poly.pdbx_strand_id
1 'polypeptide(L)'
;MKKLKLISALFFICLVLWQCTFETEPVPDNCTGALTIALQTKSDASCGATDGTITVMASGTSTDLTYAISGGAPQSSPTFSGLTAGAYIITVFEGDCSAEITVTIENQNGVNATTQANISECGSNNGSISVSAVGGVGPYEYKIGSGAFQSASTFADLAPNTYQVTVKDAGGCEVILQTKVLSDVDFGIIKSIVQTTCAVSGCHNGSQSPNFTSDSNIISNATNIRARTGAKTMPPQSSGQSLSNDQISQIACWVADGASSN
;
A
#
# COMPACT_ATOMS: atom_id res chain seq x y z
N MET A 1 -49.29 -12.22 -62.57
CA MET A 1 -50.09 -11.29 -61.74
C MET A 1 -51.56 -11.73 -61.68
N LYS A 2 -51.97 -12.53 -60.68
CA LYS A 2 -53.41 -12.81 -60.35
C LYS A 2 -53.66 -13.61 -59.05
N LYS A 3 -52.66 -13.71 -58.13
CA LYS A 3 -52.78 -14.37 -56.81
C LYS A 3 -52.86 -13.37 -55.63
N LEU A 4 -53.33 -12.14 -55.86
CA LEU A 4 -53.33 -11.05 -54.87
C LEU A 4 -54.74 -10.45 -54.63
N LYS A 5 -55.79 -11.28 -54.68
CA LYS A 5 -57.18 -10.86 -54.38
C LYS A 5 -57.96 -11.78 -53.42
N LEU A 6 -57.34 -12.83 -52.88
CA LEU A 6 -58.01 -13.76 -51.96
C LEU A 6 -57.66 -13.57 -50.47
N ILE A 7 -56.67 -12.72 -50.15
CA ILE A 7 -56.23 -12.46 -48.76
C ILE A 7 -57.07 -11.35 -48.09
N SER A 8 -57.71 -10.49 -48.87
CA SER A 8 -58.52 -9.36 -48.36
C SER A 8 -59.89 -9.74 -47.79
N ALA A 9 -60.33 -11.00 -47.93
CA ALA A 9 -61.67 -11.44 -47.56
C ALA A 9 -61.76 -12.15 -46.19
N LEU A 10 -60.64 -12.71 -45.68
CA LEU A 10 -60.61 -13.32 -44.34
C LEU A 10 -60.32 -12.32 -43.22
N PHE A 11 -59.84 -11.11 -43.54
CA PHE A 11 -59.50 -10.09 -42.54
C PHE A 11 -60.71 -9.28 -42.01
N PHE A 12 -61.93 -9.58 -42.49
CA PHE A 12 -63.15 -8.83 -42.14
C PHE A 12 -64.27 -9.68 -41.51
N ILE A 13 -63.97 -10.94 -41.16
CA ILE A 13 -64.87 -11.85 -40.42
C ILE A 13 -64.28 -12.14 -39.02
N CYS A 14 -63.62 -11.14 -38.44
CA CYS A 14 -63.14 -11.15 -37.05
C CYS A 14 -63.37 -9.78 -36.39
N LEU A 15 -64.56 -9.19 -36.61
CA LEU A 15 -64.94 -7.88 -36.08
C LEU A 15 -66.24 -7.88 -35.26
N VAL A 16 -66.89 -9.04 -35.11
CA VAL A 16 -68.18 -9.16 -34.41
C VAL A 16 -68.16 -10.43 -33.57
N LEU A 17 -68.08 -10.25 -32.25
CA LEU A 17 -68.30 -11.28 -31.21
C LEU A 17 -67.26 -12.41 -31.10
N TRP A 18 -65.99 -12.09 -30.85
CA TRP A 18 -65.21 -12.78 -29.79
C TRP A 18 -63.96 -11.99 -29.40
N GLN A 19 -63.58 -12.06 -28.12
CA GLN A 19 -62.33 -11.47 -27.64
C GLN A 19 -61.18 -12.43 -27.99
N CYS A 20 -60.47 -12.16 -29.08
CA CYS A 20 -59.14 -12.76 -29.30
C CYS A 20 -58.14 -12.09 -28.36
N THR A 21 -58.16 -12.47 -27.09
CA THR A 21 -56.97 -12.35 -26.24
C THR A 21 -55.89 -13.22 -26.85
N PHE A 22 -54.72 -12.61 -27.12
CA PHE A 22 -53.50 -13.37 -27.36
C PHE A 22 -53.14 -14.07 -26.05
N GLU A 23 -53.68 -15.27 -25.84
CA GLU A 23 -53.13 -16.19 -24.86
C GLU A 23 -51.76 -16.62 -25.40
N THR A 24 -50.72 -15.96 -24.93
CA THR A 24 -49.38 -16.53 -24.95
C THR A 24 -49.49 -17.86 -24.21
N GLU A 25 -49.25 -18.99 -24.90
CA GLU A 25 -49.21 -20.27 -24.21
C GLU A 25 -48.26 -20.15 -23.02
N PRO A 26 -48.65 -20.62 -21.82
CA PRO A 26 -47.75 -20.59 -20.68
C PRO A 26 -46.51 -21.37 -21.07
N VAL A 27 -45.34 -20.69 -21.04
CA VAL A 27 -44.05 -21.35 -21.25
C VAL A 27 -44.04 -22.56 -20.33
N PRO A 28 -43.80 -23.79 -20.84
CA PRO A 28 -43.84 -24.98 -20.01
C PRO A 28 -42.87 -24.79 -18.84
N ASP A 29 -43.42 -24.65 -17.64
CA ASP A 29 -42.66 -24.45 -16.41
C ASP A 29 -42.01 -25.78 -16.05
N ASN A 30 -40.92 -26.08 -16.76
CA ASN A 30 -40.18 -27.33 -16.64
C ASN A 30 -39.45 -27.45 -15.30
N CYS A 31 -39.44 -26.37 -14.51
CA CYS A 31 -38.87 -26.25 -13.17
C CYS A 31 -39.79 -26.84 -12.10
N THR A 32 -40.20 -28.09 -12.32
CA THR A 32 -40.98 -28.90 -11.38
C THR A 32 -40.15 -29.46 -10.22
N GLY A 33 -38.82 -29.26 -10.24
CA GLY A 33 -37.89 -29.62 -9.18
C GLY A 33 -37.49 -28.43 -8.30
N ALA A 34 -37.22 -28.70 -7.02
CA ALA A 34 -36.69 -27.71 -6.09
C ALA A 34 -35.17 -27.48 -6.32
N LEU A 35 -34.82 -26.90 -7.47
CA LEU A 35 -33.45 -26.45 -7.74
C LEU A 35 -33.06 -25.41 -6.68
N THR A 36 -32.08 -25.76 -5.86
CA THR A 36 -31.60 -24.94 -4.75
C THR A 36 -30.11 -24.70 -4.89
N ILE A 37 -29.67 -23.53 -4.43
CA ILE A 37 -28.27 -23.12 -4.37
C ILE A 37 -27.99 -22.49 -3.00
N ALA A 38 -26.85 -22.84 -2.42
CA ALA A 38 -26.37 -22.31 -1.15
C ALA A 38 -24.87 -22.04 -1.24
N LEU A 39 -24.40 -21.08 -0.44
CA LEU A 39 -22.97 -20.87 -0.26
C LEU A 39 -22.38 -22.05 0.53
N GLN A 40 -21.37 -22.72 -0.02
CA GLN A 40 -20.64 -23.76 0.68
C GLN A 40 -19.46 -23.15 1.45
N THR A 41 -18.59 -22.41 0.77
CA THR A 41 -17.46 -21.67 1.37
C THR A 41 -17.14 -20.41 0.57
N LYS A 42 -16.60 -19.38 1.24
CA LYS A 42 -15.95 -18.24 0.58
C LYS A 42 -14.59 -17.94 1.21
N SER A 43 -13.70 -17.35 0.43
CA SER A 43 -12.57 -16.56 0.94
C SER A 43 -12.72 -15.15 0.43
N ASP A 44 -12.62 -14.18 1.33
CA ASP A 44 -12.62 -12.76 0.97
C ASP A 44 -11.32 -12.37 0.25
N ALA A 45 -11.32 -11.22 -0.42
CA ALA A 45 -10.15 -10.73 -1.15
C ALA A 45 -9.15 -10.08 -0.18
N SER A 46 -7.88 -10.39 -0.34
CA SER A 46 -6.81 -9.89 0.53
C SER A 46 -6.30 -8.55 0.01
N CYS A 47 -6.26 -7.50 0.84
CA CYS A 47 -5.52 -6.27 0.54
C CYS A 47 -5.94 -5.53 -0.75
N GLY A 48 -7.15 -5.78 -1.27
CA GLY A 48 -7.63 -5.28 -2.57
C GLY A 48 -7.17 -6.09 -3.79
N ALA A 49 -6.62 -7.29 -3.60
CA ALA A 49 -6.20 -8.19 -4.67
C ALA A 49 -7.38 -8.90 -5.37
N THR A 50 -7.04 -9.70 -6.37
CA THR A 50 -7.94 -10.57 -7.15
C THR A 50 -7.74 -12.03 -6.73
N ASP A 51 -7.92 -12.34 -5.45
CA ASP A 51 -7.63 -13.65 -4.85
C ASP A 51 -8.83 -14.28 -4.11
N GLY A 52 -9.95 -13.55 -4.00
CA GLY A 52 -11.19 -14.04 -3.41
C GLY A 52 -11.73 -15.28 -4.15
N THR A 53 -12.44 -16.13 -3.40
CA THR A 53 -13.03 -17.37 -3.92
C THR A 53 -14.46 -17.58 -3.40
N ILE A 54 -15.29 -18.19 -4.24
CA ILE A 54 -16.64 -18.65 -3.89
C ILE A 54 -16.78 -20.10 -4.33
N THR A 55 -17.18 -20.97 -3.42
CA THR A 55 -17.68 -22.30 -3.74
C THR A 55 -19.14 -22.39 -3.32
N VAL A 56 -20.02 -22.72 -4.25
CA VAL A 56 -21.43 -23.01 -3.96
C VAL A 56 -21.68 -24.50 -3.88
N MET A 57 -22.78 -24.88 -3.25
CA MET A 57 -23.39 -26.20 -3.41
C MET A 57 -24.78 -26.02 -3.97
N ALA A 58 -25.19 -26.89 -4.88
CA ALA A 58 -26.53 -26.91 -5.44
C ALA A 58 -27.16 -28.30 -5.31
N SER A 59 -28.47 -28.35 -5.40
CA SER A 59 -29.24 -29.59 -5.44
C SER A 59 -30.40 -29.42 -6.39
N GLY A 60 -30.51 -30.34 -7.35
CA GLY A 60 -31.55 -30.39 -8.37
C GLY A 60 -31.98 -31.83 -8.65
N THR A 61 -32.67 -32.03 -9.76
CA THR A 61 -33.11 -33.36 -10.22
C THR A 61 -32.10 -34.05 -11.14
N SER A 62 -31.12 -33.30 -11.66
CA SER A 62 -30.06 -33.72 -12.57
C SER A 62 -28.69 -33.79 -11.87
N THR A 63 -27.79 -34.62 -12.41
CA THR A 63 -26.36 -34.59 -12.07
C THR A 63 -25.60 -33.50 -12.83
N ASP A 64 -26.15 -33.03 -13.94
CA ASP A 64 -25.45 -32.23 -14.96
C ASP A 64 -25.74 -30.74 -14.75
N LEU A 65 -25.49 -30.26 -13.54
CA LEU A 65 -25.63 -28.85 -13.16
C LEU A 65 -24.47 -28.02 -13.72
N THR A 66 -24.77 -26.80 -14.16
CA THR A 66 -23.75 -25.81 -14.54
C THR A 66 -23.93 -24.50 -13.77
N TYR A 67 -22.86 -23.73 -13.64
CA TYR A 67 -22.77 -22.56 -12.76
C TYR A 67 -22.19 -21.37 -13.53
N ALA A 68 -22.81 -20.21 -13.43
CA ALA A 68 -22.26 -18.94 -13.93
C ALA A 68 -22.09 -17.92 -12.78
N ILE A 69 -21.23 -16.94 -13.00
CA ILE A 69 -20.99 -15.82 -12.09
C ILE A 69 -21.26 -14.50 -12.81
N SER A 70 -22.14 -13.68 -12.24
CA SER A 70 -22.50 -12.33 -12.70
C SER A 70 -22.76 -12.23 -14.22
N GLY A 71 -23.49 -13.19 -14.78
CA GLY A 71 -23.82 -13.25 -16.22
C GLY A 71 -22.68 -13.74 -17.14
N GLY A 72 -21.59 -14.26 -16.58
CA GLY A 72 -20.51 -14.91 -17.33
C GLY A 72 -20.89 -16.25 -17.97
N ALA A 73 -19.95 -16.86 -18.70
CA ALA A 73 -20.17 -18.16 -19.31
C ALA A 73 -20.36 -19.27 -18.26
N PRO A 74 -21.34 -20.18 -18.42
CA PRO A 74 -21.51 -21.33 -17.52
C PRO A 74 -20.31 -22.29 -17.55
N GLN A 75 -19.98 -22.85 -16.38
CA GLN A 75 -18.99 -23.91 -16.18
C GLN A 75 -19.57 -25.05 -15.34
N SER A 76 -19.00 -26.26 -15.41
CA SER A 76 -19.40 -27.39 -14.55
C SER A 76 -18.82 -27.32 -13.13
N SER A 77 -17.78 -26.51 -12.90
CA SER A 77 -17.21 -26.28 -11.58
C SER A 77 -18.11 -25.34 -10.75
N PRO A 78 -18.48 -25.71 -9.51
CA PRO A 78 -19.18 -24.81 -8.59
C PRO A 78 -18.25 -23.80 -7.89
N THR A 79 -16.96 -23.81 -8.22
CA THR A 79 -15.93 -22.93 -7.63
C THR A 79 -15.55 -21.83 -8.62
N PHE A 80 -15.56 -20.59 -8.11
CA PHE A 80 -15.08 -19.38 -8.77
C PHE A 80 -13.91 -18.81 -7.96
N SER A 81 -12.87 -18.35 -8.66
CA SER A 81 -11.63 -17.85 -8.06
C SER A 81 -11.12 -16.63 -8.83
N GLY A 82 -10.24 -15.85 -8.20
CA GLY A 82 -9.70 -14.64 -8.82
C GLY A 82 -10.58 -13.41 -8.61
N LEU A 83 -11.42 -13.43 -7.57
CA LEU A 83 -12.45 -12.43 -7.33
C LEU A 83 -11.89 -11.24 -6.55
N THR A 84 -12.32 -10.03 -6.90
CA THR A 84 -12.09 -8.82 -6.11
C THR A 84 -13.17 -8.67 -5.05
N ALA A 85 -12.99 -7.74 -4.11
CA ALA A 85 -14.10 -7.29 -3.27
C ALA A 85 -15.27 -6.78 -4.12
N GLY A 86 -16.49 -7.24 -3.84
CA GLY A 86 -17.69 -6.98 -4.62
C GLY A 86 -18.82 -7.97 -4.36
N ALA A 87 -20.02 -7.65 -4.83
CA ALA A 87 -21.15 -8.57 -4.82
C ALA A 87 -21.20 -9.36 -6.14
N TYR A 88 -21.33 -10.68 -6.03
CA TYR A 88 -21.42 -11.60 -7.15
C TYR A 88 -22.75 -12.34 -7.11
N ILE A 89 -23.41 -12.46 -8.25
CA ILE A 89 -24.60 -13.30 -8.41
C ILE A 89 -24.11 -14.63 -8.97
N ILE A 90 -24.31 -15.72 -8.23
CA ILE A 90 -24.02 -17.08 -8.70
C ILE A 90 -25.34 -17.70 -9.15
N THR A 91 -25.41 -18.08 -10.42
CA THR A 91 -26.56 -18.74 -11.04
C THR A 91 -26.20 -20.20 -11.27
N VAL A 92 -27.00 -21.13 -10.75
CA VAL A 92 -26.95 -22.55 -11.16
C VAL A 92 -28.04 -22.81 -12.20
N PHE A 93 -27.74 -23.65 -13.19
CA PHE A 93 -28.65 -24.08 -14.24
C PHE A 93 -28.88 -25.60 -14.23
N GLU A 94 -30.13 -26.00 -14.44
CA GLU A 94 -30.59 -27.38 -14.66
C GLU A 94 -31.46 -27.38 -15.93
N GLY A 95 -30.86 -27.61 -17.10
CA GLY A 95 -31.54 -27.39 -18.37
C GLY A 95 -31.89 -25.91 -18.55
N ASP A 96 -33.17 -25.60 -18.78
CA ASP A 96 -33.67 -24.21 -18.85
C ASP A 96 -33.95 -23.59 -17.47
N CYS A 97 -33.94 -24.40 -16.40
CA CYS A 97 -34.20 -23.93 -15.05
C CYS A 97 -32.97 -23.27 -14.44
N SER A 98 -33.19 -22.23 -13.64
CA SER A 98 -32.11 -21.55 -12.92
C SER A 98 -32.51 -21.14 -11.50
N ALA A 99 -31.51 -21.09 -10.62
CA ALA A 99 -31.63 -20.55 -9.27
C ALA A 99 -30.40 -19.71 -8.95
N GLU A 100 -30.58 -18.64 -8.16
CA GLU A 100 -29.53 -17.66 -7.89
C GLU A 100 -29.27 -17.45 -6.40
N ILE A 101 -28.00 -17.19 -6.06
CA ILE A 101 -27.58 -16.67 -4.76
C ILE A 101 -26.67 -15.45 -4.97
N THR A 102 -26.88 -14.39 -4.19
CA THR A 102 -25.93 -13.28 -4.12
C THR A 102 -24.93 -13.53 -3.00
N VAL A 103 -23.64 -13.44 -3.31
CA VAL A 103 -22.53 -13.63 -2.37
C VAL A 103 -21.62 -12.40 -2.44
N THR A 104 -21.31 -11.81 -1.28
CA THR A 104 -20.37 -10.68 -1.19
C THR A 104 -18.99 -11.19 -0.80
N ILE A 105 -17.99 -10.83 -1.61
CA ILE A 105 -16.57 -10.90 -1.29
C ILE A 105 -16.20 -9.55 -0.68
N GLU A 106 -15.74 -9.57 0.56
CA GLU A 106 -15.25 -8.40 1.26
C GLU A 106 -13.78 -8.13 0.89
N ASN A 107 -13.27 -6.95 1.24
CA ASN A 107 -11.83 -6.69 1.25
C ASN A 107 -11.35 -6.83 2.68
N GLN A 108 -10.41 -7.75 2.95
CA GLN A 108 -9.76 -7.78 4.24
C GLN A 108 -8.84 -6.56 4.36
N ASN A 109 -9.18 -5.66 5.28
CA ASN A 109 -8.35 -4.50 5.62
C ASN A 109 -6.99 -4.99 6.14
N GLY A 110 -5.97 -4.87 5.29
CA GLY A 110 -4.60 -5.24 5.63
C GLY A 110 -3.99 -4.36 6.72
N VAL A 111 -2.74 -4.67 7.07
CA VAL A 111 -1.96 -3.90 8.04
C VAL A 111 -1.82 -2.42 7.65
N ASN A 112 -2.08 -1.55 8.61
CA ASN A 112 -1.68 -0.15 8.61
C ASN A 112 -0.46 0.00 9.54
N ALA A 113 0.53 0.78 9.13
CA ALA A 113 1.72 1.00 9.96
C ALA A 113 2.13 2.47 9.98
N THR A 114 2.86 2.83 11.03
CA THR A 114 3.48 4.13 11.23
C THR A 114 4.93 3.94 11.65
N THR A 115 5.77 4.93 11.36
CA THR A 115 7.22 4.88 11.58
C THR A 115 7.69 6.10 12.34
N GLN A 116 8.62 5.90 13.28
CA GLN A 116 9.31 6.97 14.00
C GLN A 116 10.82 6.76 13.83
N ALA A 117 11.52 7.81 13.37
CA ALA A 117 12.97 7.80 13.27
C ALA A 117 13.60 8.56 14.44
N ASN A 118 14.65 7.97 15.01
CA ASN A 118 15.64 8.69 15.81
C ASN A 118 16.73 9.21 14.87
N ILE A 119 17.29 10.38 15.21
CA ILE A 119 18.38 11.00 14.45
C ILE A 119 19.66 10.17 14.54
N SER A 120 20.47 10.24 13.50
CA SER A 120 21.88 9.83 13.51
C SER A 120 22.71 11.01 14.03
N GLU A 121 23.60 10.72 14.97
CA GLU A 121 24.48 11.71 15.61
C GLU A 121 25.83 11.74 14.91
N CYS A 122 26.40 12.94 14.73
CA CYS A 122 27.75 13.11 14.20
C CYS A 122 27.96 12.46 12.81
N GLY A 123 26.90 12.29 12.02
CA GLY A 123 26.91 11.54 10.76
C GLY A 123 27.24 10.04 10.90
N SER A 124 27.18 9.49 12.11
CA SER A 124 27.47 8.10 12.43
C SER A 124 26.28 7.20 12.08
N ASN A 125 26.55 5.91 11.85
CA ASN A 125 25.50 4.92 11.66
C ASN A 125 24.91 4.49 13.02
N ASN A 126 24.28 5.41 13.76
CA ASN A 126 23.62 5.16 15.05
C ASN A 126 22.16 5.64 15.10
N GLY A 127 21.61 6.13 13.99
CA GLY A 127 20.19 6.41 13.87
C GLY A 127 19.36 5.12 13.89
N SER A 128 18.05 5.24 14.12
CA SER A 128 17.17 4.06 14.16
C SER A 128 15.76 4.38 13.66
N ILE A 129 15.05 3.39 13.13
CA ILE A 129 13.61 3.48 12.85
C ILE A 129 12.87 2.46 13.69
N SER A 130 11.86 2.90 14.44
CA SER A 130 10.85 2.05 15.06
C SER A 130 9.55 2.07 14.25
N VAL A 131 8.83 0.95 14.26
CA VAL A 131 7.60 0.73 13.50
C VAL A 131 6.49 0.28 14.43
N SER A 132 5.30 0.84 14.26
CA SER A 132 4.07 0.43 14.95
C SER A 132 3.03 0.01 13.91
N ALA A 133 2.47 -1.19 14.05
CA ALA A 133 1.57 -1.84 13.09
C ALA A 133 0.24 -2.25 13.75
N VAL A 134 -0.87 -2.01 13.06
CA VAL A 134 -2.25 -2.27 13.50
C VAL A 134 -3.14 -2.70 12.34
N GLY A 135 -4.23 -3.42 12.62
CA GLY A 135 -5.11 -3.98 11.58
C GLY A 135 -4.47 -5.20 10.88
N GLY A 136 -5.14 -5.74 9.85
CA GLY A 136 -4.69 -6.98 9.21
C GLY A 136 -4.69 -8.19 10.14
N VAL A 137 -3.90 -9.21 9.78
CA VAL A 137 -3.79 -10.47 10.52
C VAL A 137 -2.38 -10.60 11.13
N GLY A 138 -2.26 -10.61 12.45
CA GLY A 138 -0.97 -10.86 13.12
C GLY A 138 -0.51 -12.33 13.02
N PRO A 139 0.80 -12.62 13.15
CA PRO A 139 1.90 -11.71 13.45
C PRO A 139 2.34 -10.86 12.24
N TYR A 140 3.09 -9.79 12.50
CA TYR A 140 3.65 -8.92 11.46
C TYR A 140 5.14 -9.18 11.24
N GLU A 141 5.60 -8.98 10.01
CA GLU A 141 7.01 -8.97 9.62
C GLU A 141 7.40 -7.60 9.04
N TYR A 142 8.64 -7.19 9.26
CA TYR A 142 9.18 -5.89 8.87
C TYR A 142 10.42 -6.07 8.00
N LYS A 143 10.58 -5.31 6.92
CA LYS A 143 11.84 -5.20 6.16
C LYS A 143 12.20 -3.73 5.90
N ILE A 144 13.48 -3.46 5.67
CA ILE A 144 14.00 -2.14 5.31
C ILE A 144 14.77 -2.24 3.99
N GLY A 145 14.43 -1.40 3.02
CA GLY A 145 14.95 -1.45 1.65
C GLY A 145 14.81 -2.84 1.02
N SER A 146 15.92 -3.37 0.49
CA SER A 146 16.02 -4.72 -0.07
C SER A 146 16.42 -5.79 0.97
N GLY A 147 16.30 -5.51 2.26
CA GLY A 147 16.58 -6.45 3.33
C GLY A 147 15.57 -7.60 3.43
N ALA A 148 15.94 -8.64 4.17
CA ALA A 148 15.02 -9.71 4.52
C ALA A 148 13.94 -9.23 5.51
N PHE A 149 12.82 -9.96 5.55
CA PHE A 149 11.82 -9.80 6.59
C PHE A 149 12.32 -10.30 7.95
N GLN A 150 11.99 -9.57 9.00
CA GLN A 150 12.28 -9.90 10.40
C GLN A 150 11.06 -9.62 11.29
N SER A 151 10.92 -10.31 12.42
CA SER A 151 9.83 -10.06 13.37
C SER A 151 10.06 -8.82 14.26
N ALA A 152 11.28 -8.29 14.31
CA ALA A 152 11.61 -7.11 15.09
C ALA A 152 11.15 -5.83 14.37
N SER A 153 10.34 -5.01 15.05
CA SER A 153 9.81 -3.75 14.53
C SER A 153 10.78 -2.56 14.62
N THR A 154 12.07 -2.82 14.87
CA THR A 154 13.10 -1.80 15.04
C THR A 154 14.30 -2.10 14.14
N PHE A 155 14.76 -1.09 13.42
CA PHE A 155 15.98 -1.09 12.63
C PHE A 155 16.97 -0.12 13.28
N ALA A 156 18.12 -0.62 13.73
CA ALA A 156 19.19 0.16 14.34
C ALA A 156 20.34 0.41 13.37
N ASP A 157 21.36 1.14 13.82
CA ASP A 157 22.62 1.40 13.13
C ASP A 157 22.45 2.02 11.72
N LEU A 158 21.48 2.93 11.59
CA LEU A 158 21.14 3.60 10.33
C LEU A 158 21.91 4.91 10.16
N ALA A 159 22.40 5.12 8.94
CA ALA A 159 22.96 6.39 8.48
C ALA A 159 21.85 7.43 8.22
N PRO A 160 22.18 8.73 8.09
CA PRO A 160 21.23 9.73 7.60
C PRO A 160 20.77 9.44 6.17
N ASN A 161 19.55 8.93 5.99
CA ASN A 161 18.96 8.65 4.68
C ASN A 161 17.43 8.56 4.74
N THR A 162 16.78 8.58 3.57
CA THR A 162 15.38 8.16 3.43
C THR A 162 15.33 6.65 3.20
N TYR A 163 14.77 5.93 4.16
CA TYR A 163 14.58 4.48 4.09
C TYR A 163 13.16 4.13 3.67
N GLN A 164 13.04 3.15 2.79
CA GLN A 164 11.78 2.46 2.55
C GLN A 164 11.62 1.37 3.61
N VAL A 165 10.55 1.42 4.39
CA VAL A 165 10.16 0.39 5.35
C VAL A 165 8.93 -0.30 4.81
N THR A 166 8.91 -1.62 4.83
CA THR A 166 7.71 -2.39 4.47
C THR A 166 7.29 -3.24 5.65
N VAL A 167 6.00 -3.19 5.98
CA VAL A 167 5.38 -4.06 6.97
C VAL A 167 4.46 -5.01 6.24
N LYS A 168 4.53 -6.29 6.59
CA LYS A 168 3.71 -7.37 6.04
C LYS A 168 2.96 -8.05 7.17
N ASP A 169 1.72 -8.43 6.94
CA ASP A 169 0.93 -9.23 7.87
C ASP A 169 0.88 -10.73 7.48
N ALA A 170 0.29 -11.56 8.34
CA ALA A 170 0.15 -12.99 8.10
C ALA A 170 -0.88 -13.33 7.00
N GLY A 171 -1.73 -12.37 6.61
CA GLY A 171 -2.59 -12.44 5.42
C GLY A 171 -1.85 -12.15 4.10
N GLY A 172 -0.59 -11.69 4.18
CA GLY A 172 0.23 -11.32 3.03
C GLY A 172 0.10 -9.87 2.59
N CYS A 173 -0.64 -9.02 3.33
CA CYS A 173 -0.78 -7.61 3.01
C CYS A 173 0.50 -6.84 3.33
N GLU A 174 1.09 -6.17 2.33
CA GLU A 174 2.23 -5.28 2.50
C GLU A 174 1.81 -3.80 2.48
N VAL A 175 2.27 -3.01 3.46
CA VAL A 175 2.24 -1.54 3.45
C VAL A 175 3.66 -0.99 3.40
N ILE A 176 3.88 0.01 2.54
CA ILE A 176 5.21 0.61 2.31
C ILE A 176 5.20 2.06 2.81
N LEU A 177 6.17 2.38 3.67
CA LEU A 177 6.40 3.71 4.23
C LEU A 177 7.77 4.25 3.80
N GLN A 178 7.86 5.56 3.63
CA GLN A 178 9.15 6.25 3.52
C GLN A 178 9.43 7.00 4.83
N THR A 179 10.57 6.70 5.45
CA THR A 179 10.98 7.28 6.73
C THR A 179 12.35 7.90 6.58
N LYS A 180 12.49 9.18 6.94
CA LYS A 180 13.78 9.88 6.86
C LYS A 180 14.49 9.86 8.22
N VAL A 181 15.63 9.16 8.29
CA VAL A 181 16.61 9.35 9.35
C VAL A 181 17.36 10.64 9.04
N LEU A 182 17.30 11.60 9.96
CA LEU A 182 18.02 12.86 9.86
C LEU A 182 19.40 12.74 10.51
N SER A 183 20.35 13.51 10.00
CA SER A 183 21.58 13.86 10.71
C SER A 183 21.26 14.97 11.71
N ASP A 184 21.84 14.94 12.90
CA ASP A 184 21.90 16.07 13.83
C ASP A 184 22.70 17.25 13.25
N VAL A 185 23.67 16.94 12.38
CA VAL A 185 24.53 17.86 11.65
C VAL A 185 23.96 18.19 10.26
N ASP A 186 23.71 19.46 9.97
CA ASP A 186 23.50 19.95 8.58
C ASP A 186 24.83 20.31 7.92
N PHE A 187 25.32 19.39 7.09
CA PHE A 187 26.56 19.55 6.32
C PHE A 187 26.52 20.71 5.32
N GLY A 188 25.35 21.07 4.80
CA GLY A 188 25.19 22.18 3.85
C GLY A 188 25.43 23.52 4.53
N ILE A 189 24.84 23.71 5.71
CA ILE A 189 25.00 24.92 6.53
C ILE A 189 26.44 25.03 7.04
N ILE A 190 27.03 23.96 7.60
CA ILE A 190 28.42 23.99 8.07
C ILE A 190 29.39 24.30 6.91
N LYS A 191 29.21 23.68 5.74
CA LYS A 191 30.03 23.96 4.55
C LYS A 191 29.92 25.41 4.13
N SER A 192 28.72 26.00 4.12
CA SER A 192 28.52 27.41 3.77
C SER A 192 29.22 28.34 4.77
N ILE A 193 29.06 28.11 6.08
CA ILE A 193 29.67 28.95 7.13
C ILE A 193 31.21 28.86 7.09
N VAL A 194 31.76 27.65 6.94
CA VAL A 194 33.23 27.46 6.84
C VAL A 194 33.79 28.09 5.56
N GLN A 195 33.10 27.95 4.42
CA GLN A 195 33.53 28.60 3.18
C GLN A 195 33.48 30.12 3.27
N THR A 196 32.39 30.69 3.77
CA THR A 196 32.25 32.15 3.96
C THR A 196 33.30 32.69 4.95
N THR A 197 33.61 31.95 6.03
CA THR A 197 34.61 32.39 7.03
C THR A 197 36.03 32.30 6.49
N CYS A 198 36.43 31.14 5.95
CA CYS A 198 37.82 30.93 5.53
C CYS A 198 38.17 31.69 4.22
N ALA A 199 37.20 32.13 3.44
CA ALA A 199 37.41 32.91 2.21
C ALA A 199 37.92 34.35 2.46
N VAL A 200 37.74 34.92 3.66
CA VAL A 200 38.06 36.34 3.91
C VAL A 200 39.53 36.57 4.28
N SER A 201 40.16 35.62 4.98
CA SER A 201 41.55 35.80 5.45
C SER A 201 42.36 34.51 5.71
N GLY A 202 41.80 33.33 5.41
CA GLY A 202 42.45 32.05 5.69
C GLY A 202 42.37 31.64 7.16
N CYS A 203 41.91 30.42 7.42
CA CYS A 203 41.68 29.90 8.76
C CYS A 203 43.00 29.47 9.43
N HIS A 204 43.79 30.44 9.92
CA HIS A 204 45.12 30.25 10.48
C HIS A 204 45.26 30.87 11.88
N ASN A 205 45.80 30.08 12.83
CA ASN A 205 46.18 30.43 14.21
C ASN A 205 45.10 30.51 15.33
N GLY A 206 43.81 30.34 15.04
CA GLY A 206 42.77 30.29 16.09
C GLY A 206 42.26 31.65 16.59
N SER A 207 42.68 32.76 15.98
CA SER A 207 42.01 34.07 16.14
C SER A 207 40.77 34.25 15.27
N GLN A 208 40.53 33.34 14.31
CA GLN A 208 39.40 33.36 13.37
C GLN A 208 38.72 32.00 13.25
N SER A 209 38.27 31.43 14.37
CA SER A 209 37.39 30.26 14.36
C SER A 209 36.01 30.65 13.78
N PRO A 210 35.40 29.83 12.87
CA PRO A 210 34.05 30.09 12.41
C PRO A 210 33.05 30.14 13.56
N ASN A 211 32.25 31.21 13.61
CA ASN A 211 31.27 31.40 14.66
C ASN A 211 29.93 30.76 14.27
N PHE A 212 29.70 29.53 14.74
CA PHE A 212 28.47 28.79 14.47
C PHE A 212 27.27 29.19 15.37
N THR A 213 27.40 30.18 16.27
CA THR A 213 26.36 30.45 17.29
C THR A 213 25.34 31.54 16.91
N SER A 214 25.44 32.16 15.73
CA SER A 214 24.66 33.36 15.39
C SER A 214 23.87 33.29 14.07
N ASP A 215 23.88 32.17 13.34
CA ASP A 215 23.15 32.05 12.08
C ASP A 215 21.75 31.44 12.32
N SER A 216 20.71 32.21 12.00
CA SER A 216 19.30 31.82 12.19
C SER A 216 18.85 30.63 11.34
N ASN A 217 19.66 30.19 10.38
CA ASN A 217 19.39 28.97 9.59
C ASN A 217 19.77 27.68 10.33
N ILE A 218 20.53 27.77 11.43
CA ILE A 218 20.83 26.65 12.34
C ILE A 218 19.60 26.43 13.26
N ILE A 219 18.45 26.06 12.68
CA ILE A 219 17.15 26.09 13.38
C ILE A 219 16.79 24.79 14.11
N SER A 220 16.23 24.97 15.31
CA SER A 220 15.56 24.02 16.22
C SER A 220 16.32 22.78 16.71
N ASN A 221 16.75 21.86 15.85
CA ASN A 221 17.39 20.61 16.32
C ASN A 221 18.86 20.80 16.71
N ALA A 222 19.49 21.87 16.23
CA ALA A 222 20.86 22.23 16.57
C ALA A 222 21.00 22.96 17.93
N THR A 223 20.05 22.79 18.85
CA THR A 223 20.16 23.24 20.26
C THR A 223 21.37 22.65 20.99
N ASN A 224 21.90 21.53 20.48
CA ASN A 224 23.14 20.89 20.93
C ASN A 224 24.41 21.36 20.21
N ILE A 225 24.36 22.31 19.25
CA ILE A 225 25.57 22.84 18.59
C ILE A 225 26.05 24.11 19.33
N ARG A 226 26.42 23.95 20.61
CA ARG A 226 27.09 25.03 21.37
C ARG A 226 28.59 24.92 21.22
N ALA A 227 29.14 25.66 20.26
CA ALA A 227 30.59 25.85 20.14
C ALA A 227 31.15 26.56 21.39
N ARG A 228 31.55 25.81 22.42
CA ARG A 228 32.27 26.35 23.57
C ARG A 228 33.71 26.67 23.17
N THR A 229 34.05 27.95 23.23
CA THR A 229 35.40 28.49 23.08
C THR A 229 36.30 28.09 24.26
N GLY A 230 36.65 26.81 24.32
CA GLY A 230 37.41 26.15 25.40
C GLY A 230 38.60 25.35 24.89
N ALA A 231 39.44 25.96 24.05
CA ALA A 231 40.79 25.54 23.69
C ALA A 231 41.08 24.01 23.62
N LYS A 232 40.52 23.33 22.62
CA LYS A 232 41.26 22.28 21.90
C LYS A 232 41.48 22.77 20.48
N THR A 233 42.73 22.75 20.02
CA THR A 233 43.09 23.08 18.65
C THR A 233 42.38 22.15 17.68
N MET A 234 41.83 22.68 16.57
CA MET A 234 41.33 21.86 15.46
C MET A 234 42.37 20.80 15.05
N PRO A 235 41.94 19.61 14.58
CA PRO A 235 42.86 18.64 13.98
C PRO A 235 43.70 19.32 12.88
N PRO A 236 45.03 19.08 12.84
CA PRO A 236 45.92 19.87 12.00
C PRO A 236 45.78 19.46 10.53
N GLN A 237 45.05 20.24 9.73
CA GLN A 237 45.05 20.07 8.28
C GLN A 237 45.30 21.36 7.50
N SER A 238 46.13 21.16 6.48
CA SER A 238 46.72 22.04 5.46
C SER A 238 46.03 23.37 5.17
N SER A 239 46.85 24.42 5.13
CA SER A 239 46.48 25.76 4.67
C SER A 239 46.01 25.79 3.22
N GLY A 240 44.94 26.53 2.95
CA GLY A 240 44.53 26.91 1.59
C GLY A 240 43.85 25.81 0.75
N GLN A 241 43.45 24.68 1.35
CA GLN A 241 42.74 23.61 0.66
C GLN A 241 41.24 23.62 0.94
N SER A 242 40.45 23.22 -0.05
CA SER A 242 39.05 22.83 0.16
C SER A 242 39.01 21.61 1.08
N LEU A 243 38.38 21.73 2.24
CA LEU A 243 38.17 20.60 3.15
C LEU A 243 37.37 19.50 2.44
N SER A 244 37.81 18.24 2.59
CA SER A 244 37.02 17.08 2.16
C SER A 244 35.79 16.90 3.05
N ASN A 245 34.80 16.12 2.58
CA ASN A 245 33.61 15.84 3.35
C ASN A 245 33.95 15.22 4.73
N ASP A 246 34.91 14.29 4.78
CA ASP A 246 35.38 13.66 6.03
C ASP A 246 36.00 14.65 7.03
N GLN A 247 36.64 15.71 6.54
CA GLN A 247 37.19 16.78 7.38
C GLN A 247 36.08 17.66 7.95
N ILE A 248 35.07 17.96 7.14
CA ILE A 248 33.88 18.71 7.55
C ILE A 248 33.08 17.88 8.57
N SER A 249 32.95 16.57 8.38
CA SER A 249 32.39 15.65 9.37
C SER A 249 33.14 15.72 10.69
N GLN A 250 34.46 15.49 10.72
CA GLN A 250 35.25 15.53 11.95
C GLN A 250 35.13 16.86 12.72
N ILE A 251 35.04 17.99 12.00
CA ILE A 251 34.81 19.30 12.62
C ILE A 251 33.39 19.40 13.21
N ALA A 252 32.37 18.92 12.49
CA ALA A 252 30.99 18.94 12.97
C ALA A 252 30.79 18.07 14.22
N CYS A 253 31.32 16.84 14.21
CA CYS A 253 31.27 15.92 15.35
C CYS A 253 31.95 16.52 16.59
N TRP A 254 33.10 17.18 16.40
CA TRP A 254 33.82 17.86 17.48
C TRP A 254 33.01 18.98 18.15
N VAL A 255 32.15 19.69 17.40
CA VAL A 255 31.26 20.71 17.99
C VAL A 255 30.10 20.07 18.76
N ALA A 256 29.59 18.92 18.33
CA ALA A 256 28.51 18.20 19.01
C ALA A 256 28.97 17.55 20.34
N ASP A 257 30.13 16.88 20.37
CA ASP A 257 30.72 16.29 21.59
C ASP A 257 31.01 17.35 22.67
N GLY A 258 31.24 18.61 22.26
CA GLY A 258 31.43 19.75 23.17
C GLY A 258 30.17 20.15 23.94
N ALA A 259 28.99 19.67 23.55
CA ALA A 259 27.71 20.01 24.17
C ALA A 259 27.13 18.90 25.05
N SER A 260 27.50 17.63 24.85
CA SER A 260 27.08 16.51 25.70
C SER A 260 27.83 16.44 27.05
N SER A 261 28.84 17.29 27.25
CA SER A 261 29.81 17.21 28.34
C SER A 261 29.81 18.40 29.32
N ASN A 262 28.69 19.12 29.47
CA ASN A 262 28.49 20.17 30.49
C ASN A 262 27.09 20.15 31.11
#